data_AF-A0A2J8N3F5-F1
#
_entry.id   AF-A0A2J8N3F5-F1
#
_cell.length_a   1.000
_cell.length_b   1.000
_cell.length_c   1.000
_cell.angle_alpha   90.00
_cell.angle_beta   90.00
_cell.angle_gamma   90.00
#
_symmetry.space_group_name_H-M   'P 1'
#
loop_
_entity.id
_entity.type
_entity.pdbx_description
1 polymer ?
#
loop_
_entity_poly.entity_id
_entity_poly.type
_entity_poly.pdbx_seq_one_letter_code
_entity_poly.pdbx_strand_id
1 'polypeptide(L)'
;MAAEEEDEVEWVVESIAGFLRGPDWSIPILDFVEQKCEVFDDEEESKLTYTEIHQEYKELVEKLLEGYLKEIGINEDQFQEACTSPLAKTHTSQAILQPVLAAEDFTIFKAMMVQKNIEMQLQAIRIIQERNGVLPDCLTDGSDVVSDLEHEEMKILREVLRKSKEEYDQEEERKRKKQVPTEHITEVFYCCYLLLSLHLDLTIKIYTYVELHNFKYNVNIDQ
;
A
#
# COMPACT_ATOMS: atom_id res chain seq x y z
N MET A 1 61.82 10.32 -14.58
CA MET A 1 61.11 10.16 -13.30
C MET A 1 59.74 10.83 -13.39
N ALA A 2 59.53 12.11 -13.08
CA ALA A 2 58.16 12.67 -13.11
C ALA A 2 57.41 12.57 -14.47
N ALA A 3 58.10 12.78 -15.60
CA ALA A 3 57.46 12.65 -16.92
C ALA A 3 57.19 11.19 -17.33
N GLU A 4 57.99 10.25 -16.84
CA GLU A 4 57.81 8.82 -17.15
C GLU A 4 56.65 8.23 -16.32
N GLU A 5 56.42 8.75 -15.11
CA GLU A 5 55.25 8.41 -14.28
C GLU A 5 53.95 8.98 -14.87
N GLU A 6 53.97 10.20 -15.42
CA GLU A 6 52.81 10.77 -16.14
C GLU A 6 52.44 9.94 -17.38
N ASP A 7 53.43 9.52 -18.18
CA ASP A 7 53.21 8.68 -19.36
C ASP A 7 52.60 7.31 -18.99
N GLU A 8 53.00 6.74 -17.85
CA GLU A 8 52.46 5.48 -17.33
C GLU A 8 51.00 5.63 -16.90
N VAL A 9 50.67 6.70 -16.18
CA VAL A 9 49.28 7.00 -15.77
C VAL A 9 48.39 7.26 -16.99
N GLU A 10 48.88 7.99 -17.99
CA GLU A 10 48.15 8.23 -19.24
C GLU A 10 47.82 6.91 -19.94
N TRP A 11 48.79 6.00 -20.07
CA TRP A 11 48.55 4.68 -20.66
C TRP A 11 47.49 3.88 -19.90
N VAL A 12 47.52 3.89 -18.56
CA VAL A 12 46.50 3.19 -17.73
C VAL A 12 45.11 3.79 -17.98
N VAL A 13 44.99 5.12 -18.04
CA VAL A 13 43.72 5.81 -18.32
C VAL A 13 43.18 5.43 -19.71
N GLU A 14 44.02 5.46 -20.74
CA GLU A 14 43.61 5.08 -22.10
C GLU A 14 43.19 3.62 -22.19
N SER A 15 43.92 2.74 -21.49
CA SER A 15 43.64 1.31 -21.39
C SER A 15 42.26 1.07 -20.77
N ILE A 16 41.98 1.65 -19.60
CA ILE A 16 40.67 1.54 -18.94
C ILE A 16 39.56 2.14 -19.80
N ALA A 17 39.77 3.31 -20.40
CA ALA A 17 38.78 3.93 -21.27
C ALA A 17 38.48 3.06 -22.51
N GLY A 18 39.49 2.35 -23.02
CA GLY A 18 39.33 1.36 -24.08
C GLY A 18 38.45 0.18 -23.64
N PHE A 19 38.72 -0.38 -22.46
CA PHE A 19 37.92 -1.47 -21.90
C PHE A 19 36.46 -1.09 -21.68
N LEU A 20 36.19 0.09 -21.10
CA LEU A 20 34.82 0.55 -20.85
C LEU A 20 34.02 0.82 -22.15
N ARG A 21 34.70 0.95 -23.30
CA ARG A 21 34.07 1.02 -24.64
C ARG A 21 33.94 -0.35 -25.30
N GLY A 22 34.65 -1.34 -24.79
CA GLY A 22 34.73 -2.68 -25.37
C GLY A 22 33.48 -3.53 -25.12
N PRO A 23 33.28 -4.59 -25.92
CA PRO A 23 32.16 -5.51 -25.76
C PRO A 23 32.21 -6.29 -24.44
N ASP A 24 33.42 -6.59 -23.95
CA ASP A 24 33.62 -7.37 -22.71
C ASP A 24 33.11 -6.63 -21.46
N TRP A 25 33.03 -5.30 -21.52
CA TRP A 25 32.36 -4.46 -20.53
C TRP A 25 30.91 -4.18 -20.90
N SER A 26 30.69 -3.63 -22.11
CA SER A 26 29.40 -3.05 -22.48
C SER A 26 28.28 -4.07 -22.63
N ILE A 27 28.57 -5.29 -23.12
CA ILE A 27 27.55 -6.33 -23.31
C ILE A 27 27.04 -6.85 -21.97
N PRO A 28 27.89 -7.32 -21.01
CA PRO A 28 27.38 -7.79 -19.72
C PRO A 28 26.61 -6.73 -18.93
N ILE A 29 27.05 -5.47 -19.00
CA ILE A 29 26.35 -4.35 -18.37
C ILE A 29 24.98 -4.14 -19.02
N LEU A 30 24.92 -4.09 -20.36
CA LEU A 30 23.64 -3.92 -21.07
C LEU A 30 22.68 -5.07 -20.78
N ASP A 31 23.17 -6.31 -20.86
CA ASP A 31 22.39 -7.52 -20.58
C ASP A 31 21.80 -7.49 -19.16
N PHE A 32 22.59 -7.08 -18.16
CA PHE A 32 22.11 -6.96 -16.79
C PHE A 32 20.99 -5.92 -16.68
N VAL A 33 21.22 -4.72 -17.23
CA VAL A 33 20.24 -3.62 -17.15
C VAL A 33 18.95 -4.03 -17.84
N GLU A 34 19.00 -4.61 -19.05
CA GLU A 34 17.82 -5.07 -19.79
C GLU A 34 17.05 -6.18 -19.07
N GLN A 35 17.74 -7.09 -18.38
CA GLN A 35 17.09 -8.19 -17.65
C GLN A 35 16.44 -7.75 -16.35
N LYS A 36 16.94 -6.67 -15.72
CA LYS A 36 16.54 -6.28 -14.37
C LYS A 36 15.77 -4.96 -14.30
N CYS A 37 15.68 -4.20 -15.39
CA CYS A 37 15.05 -2.87 -15.37
C CYS A 37 13.52 -2.91 -15.25
N GLU A 38 12.86 -4.01 -15.58
CA GLU A 38 11.39 -4.12 -15.62
C GLU A 38 10.70 -3.63 -14.33
N VAL A 39 11.31 -3.92 -13.17
CA VAL A 39 10.73 -3.57 -11.86
C VAL A 39 10.89 -2.10 -11.47
N PHE A 40 11.74 -1.34 -12.19
CA PHE A 40 12.09 0.04 -11.88
C PHE A 40 11.10 1.04 -12.49
N ASP A 41 10.42 1.79 -11.63
CA ASP A 41 9.51 2.88 -11.99
C ASP A 41 10.12 4.26 -11.71
N ASP A 42 9.52 5.28 -12.32
CA ASP A 42 9.89 6.69 -12.17
C ASP A 42 9.28 7.34 -10.90
N GLU A 43 8.95 6.52 -9.89
CA GLU A 43 8.42 7.02 -8.61
C GLU A 43 9.54 7.52 -7.70
N GLU A 44 9.22 8.48 -6.83
CA GLU A 44 10.19 9.04 -5.86
C GLU A 44 10.58 8.00 -4.80
N GLU A 45 9.61 7.21 -4.33
CA GLU A 45 9.84 6.13 -3.36
C GLU A 45 10.57 4.94 -4.02
N SER A 46 11.55 4.36 -3.32
CA SER A 46 12.33 3.23 -3.84
C SER A 46 11.90 1.93 -3.17
N LYS A 47 11.69 0.88 -3.96
CA LYS A 47 11.31 -0.45 -3.48
C LYS A 47 12.53 -1.15 -2.87
N LEU A 48 12.32 -2.01 -1.88
CA LEU A 48 13.39 -2.80 -1.24
C LEU A 48 14.18 -3.66 -2.26
N THR A 49 13.49 -4.15 -3.28
CA THR A 49 14.08 -4.94 -4.37
C THR A 49 15.12 -4.16 -5.19
N TYR A 50 15.07 -2.82 -5.23
CA TYR A 50 16.06 -2.02 -5.98
C TYR A 50 17.45 -2.13 -5.35
N THR A 51 17.51 -2.20 -4.02
CA THR A 51 18.78 -2.34 -3.30
C THR A 51 19.42 -3.70 -3.54
N GLU A 52 18.61 -4.76 -3.58
CA GLU A 52 19.08 -6.12 -3.87
C GLU A 52 19.68 -6.20 -5.28
N ILE A 53 18.99 -5.63 -6.27
CA ILE A 53 19.47 -5.59 -7.65
C ILE A 53 20.71 -4.69 -7.77
N HIS A 54 20.79 -3.58 -7.03
CA HIS A 54 21.99 -2.73 -7.01
C HIS A 54 23.19 -3.49 -6.46
N GLN A 55 23.01 -4.34 -5.45
CA GLN A 55 24.09 -5.16 -4.92
C GLN A 55 24.58 -6.19 -5.97
N GLU A 56 23.67 -6.86 -6.68
CA GLU A 56 24.05 -7.73 -7.81
C GLU A 56 24.82 -6.96 -8.89
N TYR A 57 24.43 -5.70 -9.17
CA TYR A 57 25.10 -4.83 -10.12
C TYR A 57 26.53 -4.47 -9.67
N LYS A 58 26.72 -4.15 -8.39
CA LYS A 58 28.05 -3.88 -7.82
C LYS A 58 28.97 -5.07 -7.99
N GLU A 59 28.50 -6.27 -7.65
CA GLU A 59 29.25 -7.51 -7.80
C GLU A 59 29.64 -7.79 -9.26
N LEU A 60 28.74 -7.49 -10.21
CA LEU A 60 29.05 -7.60 -11.63
C LEU A 60 30.16 -6.62 -12.05
N VAL A 61 30.04 -5.35 -11.67
CA VAL A 61 31.02 -4.31 -12.01
C VAL A 61 32.39 -4.64 -11.43
N GLU A 62 32.44 -5.02 -10.15
CA GLU A 62 33.67 -5.43 -9.45
C GLU A 62 34.33 -6.60 -10.18
N LYS A 63 33.57 -7.66 -10.48
CA LYS A 63 34.09 -8.83 -11.20
C LYS A 63 34.66 -8.48 -12.57
N LEU A 64 34.00 -7.60 -13.34
CA LEU A 64 34.46 -7.21 -14.67
C LEU A 64 35.75 -6.38 -14.58
N LEU A 65 35.81 -5.41 -13.66
CA LEU A 65 36.99 -4.58 -13.46
C LEU A 65 38.17 -5.40 -12.91
N GLU A 66 37.96 -6.22 -11.88
CA GLU A 66 38.99 -7.10 -11.34
C GLU A 66 39.54 -8.06 -12.39
N GLY A 67 38.66 -8.65 -13.20
CA GLY A 67 39.03 -9.53 -14.31
C GLY A 67 39.96 -8.82 -15.30
N TYR A 68 39.57 -7.62 -15.72
CA TYR A 68 40.34 -6.79 -16.65
C TYR A 68 41.70 -6.37 -16.07
N LEU A 69 41.71 -5.79 -14.87
CA LEU A 69 42.92 -5.29 -14.23
C LEU A 69 43.95 -6.40 -14.04
N LYS A 70 43.48 -7.59 -13.65
CA LYS A 70 44.33 -8.78 -13.52
C LYS A 70 44.90 -9.27 -14.85
N GLU A 71 44.11 -9.22 -15.93
CA GLU A 71 44.55 -9.66 -17.26
C GLU A 71 45.61 -8.72 -17.85
N ILE A 72 45.40 -7.41 -17.70
CA ILE A 72 46.34 -6.40 -18.20
C ILE A 72 47.55 -6.20 -17.28
N GLY A 73 47.44 -6.61 -16.02
CA GLY A 73 48.52 -6.48 -15.02
C GLY A 73 48.59 -5.10 -14.38
N ILE A 74 47.47 -4.38 -14.32
CA ILE A 74 47.34 -3.11 -13.61
C ILE A 74 47.03 -3.41 -12.15
N ASN A 75 47.80 -2.86 -11.21
CA ASN A 75 47.54 -3.03 -9.79
C ASN A 75 46.55 -1.98 -9.25
N GLU A 76 46.06 -2.17 -8.02
CA GLU A 76 45.08 -1.27 -7.39
C GLU A 76 45.60 0.16 -7.24
N ASP A 77 46.88 0.35 -6.91
CA ASP A 77 47.49 1.67 -6.73
C ASP A 77 47.52 2.44 -8.06
N GLN A 78 47.94 1.79 -9.16
CA GLN A 78 47.94 2.36 -10.51
C GLN A 78 46.52 2.68 -10.98
N PHE A 79 45.55 1.82 -10.69
CA PHE A 79 44.14 2.07 -11.01
C PHE A 79 43.60 3.29 -10.24
N GLN A 80 43.88 3.38 -8.94
CA GLN A 80 43.46 4.51 -8.11
C GLN A 80 44.10 5.82 -8.57
N GLU A 81 45.38 5.80 -8.95
CA GLU A 81 46.08 6.96 -9.50
C GLU A 81 45.45 7.39 -10.84
N ALA A 82 45.19 6.44 -11.74
CA ALA A 82 44.49 6.71 -13.00
C ALA A 82 43.09 7.29 -12.79
N CYS A 83 42.30 6.80 -11.82
CA CYS A 83 40.97 7.32 -11.52
C CYS A 83 40.98 8.72 -10.89
N THR A 84 42.04 9.08 -10.16
CA THR A 84 42.19 10.41 -9.53
C THR A 84 42.82 11.44 -10.47
N SER A 85 43.46 10.99 -11.55
CA SER A 85 44.05 11.83 -12.57
C SER A 85 43.02 12.70 -13.30
N PRO A 86 43.33 13.98 -13.61
CA PRO A 86 42.51 14.81 -14.50
C PRO A 86 42.26 14.16 -15.88
N LEU A 87 43.18 13.31 -16.35
CA LEU A 87 43.08 12.61 -17.63
C LEU A 87 41.87 11.67 -17.69
N ALA A 88 41.47 11.09 -16.56
CA ALA A 88 40.31 10.19 -16.49
C ALA A 88 39.02 10.88 -16.94
N LYS A 89 38.90 12.18 -16.60
CA LYS A 89 37.72 13.01 -16.93
C LYS A 89 37.73 13.50 -18.38
N THR A 90 38.91 13.62 -19.00
CA THR A 90 39.03 14.11 -20.38
C THR A 90 38.97 12.97 -21.40
N HIS A 91 39.58 11.82 -21.10
CA HIS A 91 39.61 10.67 -22.02
C HIS A 91 38.32 9.83 -21.98
N THR A 92 37.55 9.91 -20.90
CA THR A 92 36.33 9.12 -20.73
C THR A 92 35.11 10.04 -20.79
N SER A 93 34.22 9.81 -21.75
CA SER A 93 32.98 10.58 -21.81
C SER A 93 32.09 10.23 -20.62
N GLN A 94 31.28 11.20 -20.19
CA GLN A 94 30.35 11.01 -19.07
C GLN A 94 29.44 9.80 -19.26
N ALA A 95 29.04 9.51 -20.51
CA ALA A 95 28.22 8.35 -20.85
C ALA A 95 28.93 7.00 -20.61
N ILE A 96 30.25 6.93 -20.83
CA ILE A 96 31.04 5.70 -20.61
C ILE A 96 31.32 5.49 -19.13
N LEU A 97 31.49 6.57 -18.36
CA LEU A 97 31.70 6.49 -16.91
C LEU A 97 30.40 6.23 -16.14
N GLN A 98 29.24 6.56 -16.70
CA GLN A 98 27.96 6.46 -16.00
C GLN A 98 27.71 5.06 -15.39
N PRO A 99 27.94 3.93 -16.10
CA PRO A 99 27.77 2.60 -15.51
C PRO A 99 28.77 2.31 -14.37
N VAL A 100 29.99 2.83 -14.45
CA VAL A 100 30.98 2.69 -13.36
C VAL A 100 30.53 3.48 -12.13
N LEU A 101 30.12 4.74 -12.31
CA LEU A 101 29.63 5.60 -11.23
C LEU A 101 28.35 5.04 -10.58
N ALA A 102 27.50 4.38 -11.38
CA ALA A 102 26.30 3.72 -10.90
C ALA A 102 26.59 2.59 -9.88
N ALA A 103 27.78 2.01 -9.86
CA ALA A 103 28.12 1.00 -8.85
C ALA A 103 28.14 1.62 -7.44
N GLU A 104 28.65 2.85 -7.30
CA GLU A 104 28.72 3.53 -6.00
C GLU A 104 27.52 4.42 -5.71
N ASP A 105 26.94 5.05 -6.74
CA ASP A 105 25.81 5.96 -6.60
C ASP A 105 24.49 5.29 -7.01
N PHE A 106 23.67 4.97 -6.01
CA PHE A 106 22.34 4.39 -6.21
C PHE A 106 21.41 5.28 -7.05
N THR A 107 21.57 6.61 -6.99
CA THR A 107 20.72 7.55 -7.75
C THR A 107 21.02 7.44 -9.24
N ILE A 108 22.30 7.38 -9.59
CA ILE A 108 22.74 7.17 -10.98
C ILE A 108 22.29 5.79 -11.47
N PHE A 109 22.43 4.77 -10.62
CA PHE A 109 21.93 3.43 -10.92
C PHE A 109 20.43 3.39 -11.17
N LYS A 110 19.61 3.93 -10.25
CA LYS A 110 18.15 3.99 -10.41
C LYS A 110 17.77 4.71 -11.70
N ALA A 111 18.35 5.88 -11.96
CA ALA A 111 18.09 6.62 -13.18
C ALA A 111 18.43 5.82 -14.45
N MET A 112 19.55 5.09 -14.44
CA MET A 112 19.95 4.21 -15.55
C MET A 112 18.95 3.07 -15.78
N MET A 113 18.49 2.43 -14.71
CA MET A 113 17.51 1.34 -14.76
C MET A 113 16.13 1.83 -15.24
N VAL A 114 15.63 2.93 -14.68
CA VAL A 114 14.35 3.55 -15.07
C VAL A 114 14.38 3.95 -16.54
N GLN A 115 15.47 4.59 -17.00
CA GLN A 115 15.62 4.99 -18.39
C GLN A 115 15.57 3.78 -19.34
N LYS A 116 16.24 2.67 -19.00
CA LYS A 116 16.18 1.46 -19.81
C LYS A 116 14.80 0.82 -19.81
N ASN A 117 14.10 0.82 -18.67
CA ASN A 117 12.73 0.30 -18.60
C ASN A 117 11.79 1.08 -19.52
N ILE A 118 11.84 2.41 -19.47
CA ILE A 118 11.06 3.30 -20.36
C ILE A 118 11.39 2.99 -21.82
N GLU A 119 12.68 2.85 -22.16
CA GLU A 119 13.09 2.50 -23.51
C GLU A 119 12.49 1.17 -23.97
N MET A 120 12.60 0.12 -23.16
CA MET A 120 12.07 -1.22 -23.47
C MET A 120 10.55 -1.20 -23.61
N GLN A 121 9.83 -0.49 -22.74
CA GLN A 121 8.38 -0.34 -22.83
C GLN A 121 7.97 0.37 -24.12
N LEU A 122 8.65 1.47 -24.48
CA LEU A 122 8.40 2.18 -25.74
C LEU A 122 8.69 1.31 -26.98
N GLN A 123 9.74 0.49 -26.93
CA GLN A 123 10.04 -0.46 -28.00
C GLN A 123 8.94 -1.52 -28.13
N ALA A 124 8.46 -2.07 -27.01
CA ALA A 124 7.36 -3.05 -27.01
C ALA A 124 6.06 -2.44 -27.57
N ILE A 125 5.70 -1.23 -27.15
CA ILE A 125 4.55 -0.47 -27.65
C ILE A 125 4.64 -0.30 -29.18
N ARG A 126 5.81 0.12 -29.69
CA ARG A 126 6.02 0.28 -31.13
C ARG A 126 5.85 -1.03 -31.90
N ILE A 127 6.41 -2.13 -31.40
CA ILE A 127 6.27 -3.46 -32.02
C ILE A 127 4.79 -3.89 -32.08
N ILE A 128 4.00 -3.60 -31.04
CA ILE A 128 2.58 -3.91 -31.01
C ILE A 128 1.82 -3.08 -32.05
N GLN A 129 2.10 -1.78 -32.15
CA GLN A 129 1.49 -0.88 -33.14
C GLN A 129 1.78 -1.32 -34.57
N GLU A 130 3.03 -1.64 -34.88
CA GLU A 130 3.45 -2.06 -36.22
C GLU A 130 2.78 -3.37 -36.65
N ARG A 131 2.56 -4.29 -35.70
CA ARG A 131 1.92 -5.60 -35.97
C ARG A 131 0.40 -5.50 -36.13
N ASN A 132 -0.26 -4.69 -35.30
CA ASN A 132 -1.71 -4.68 -35.21
C ASN A 132 -2.36 -3.51 -35.98
N GLY A 133 -1.57 -2.54 -36.45
CA GLY A 133 -2.04 -1.35 -37.16
C GLY A 133 -2.71 -0.29 -36.27
N VAL A 134 -3.12 -0.66 -35.06
CA VAL A 134 -3.70 0.20 -34.03
C VAL A 134 -3.12 -0.24 -32.68
N LEU A 135 -2.88 0.72 -31.79
CA LEU A 135 -2.47 0.45 -30.42
C LEU A 135 -3.65 -0.16 -29.63
N PRO A 136 -3.43 -1.13 -28.72
CA PRO A 136 -4.51 -1.66 -27.89
C PRO A 136 -5.22 -0.55 -27.11
N ASP A 137 -6.55 -0.67 -26.93
CA ASP A 137 -7.37 0.34 -26.23
C ASP A 137 -6.83 0.65 -24.81
N CYS A 138 -6.17 -0.29 -24.12
CA CYS A 138 -5.55 -0.04 -22.81
C CYS A 138 -4.35 0.91 -22.84
N LEU A 139 -3.83 1.27 -24.01
CA LEU A 139 -2.72 2.20 -24.22
C LEU A 139 -3.13 3.41 -25.07
N THR A 140 -4.39 3.46 -25.52
CA THR A 140 -4.95 4.55 -26.32
C THR A 140 -6.13 5.16 -25.57
N ASP A 141 -5.97 6.43 -25.22
CA ASP A 141 -6.87 7.23 -24.37
C ASP A 141 -6.62 7.04 -22.87
N GLY A 142 -6.28 8.14 -22.19
CA GLY A 142 -6.05 8.20 -20.75
C GLY A 142 -7.34 8.08 -19.93
N SER A 143 -8.29 7.25 -20.37
CA SER A 143 -9.33 6.73 -19.50
C SER A 143 -8.62 5.82 -18.53
N ASP A 144 -8.36 6.34 -17.34
CA ASP A 144 -7.90 5.60 -16.19
C ASP A 144 -9.03 4.64 -15.79
N VAL A 145 -9.18 3.55 -16.56
CA VAL A 145 -10.19 2.52 -16.33
C VAL A 145 -10.05 1.97 -14.91
N VAL A 146 -8.84 2.02 -14.35
CA VAL A 146 -8.58 1.66 -12.95
C VAL A 146 -9.23 2.67 -12.00
N SER A 147 -8.99 3.97 -12.17
CA SER A 147 -9.65 5.01 -11.35
C SER A 147 -11.15 5.06 -11.53
N ASP A 148 -11.67 4.83 -12.74
CA ASP A 148 -13.11 4.73 -13.00
C ASP A 148 -13.73 3.54 -12.24
N LEU A 149 -13.03 2.39 -12.20
CA LEU A 149 -13.44 1.22 -11.42
C LEU A 149 -13.36 1.50 -9.92
N GLU A 150 -12.27 2.08 -9.42
CA GLU A 150 -12.11 2.44 -7.99
C GLU A 150 -13.17 3.44 -7.54
N HIS A 151 -13.50 4.41 -8.39
CA HIS A 151 -14.54 5.39 -8.12
C HIS A 151 -15.92 4.73 -8.00
N GLU A 152 -16.21 3.76 -8.86
CA GLU A 152 -17.48 3.03 -8.82
C GLU A 152 -17.55 2.09 -7.59
N GLU A 153 -16.46 1.40 -7.25
CA GLU A 153 -16.36 0.60 -6.03
C GLU A 153 -16.56 1.46 -4.77
N MET A 154 -16.00 2.67 -4.74
CA MET A 154 -16.16 3.59 -3.61
C MET A 154 -17.61 4.12 -3.48
N LYS A 155 -18.35 4.26 -4.59
CA LYS A 155 -19.79 4.56 -4.53
C LYS A 155 -20.58 3.41 -3.93
N ILE A 156 -20.28 2.17 -4.34
CA ILE A 156 -20.94 0.97 -3.82
C ILE A 156 -20.69 0.85 -2.31
N LEU A 157 -19.42 0.98 -1.87
CA LEU A 157 -19.06 0.89 -0.47
C LEU A 157 -19.76 1.95 0.39
N ARG A 158 -19.82 3.20 -0.09
CA ARG A 158 -20.53 4.30 0.59
C ARG A 158 -22.02 4.01 0.76
N GLU A 159 -22.65 3.48 -0.29
CA GLU A 159 -24.07 3.16 -0.27
C GLU A 159 -24.39 1.99 0.68
N VAL A 160 -23.53 0.97 0.73
CA VAL A 160 -23.66 -0.15 1.68
C VAL A 160 -23.52 0.32 3.13
N LEU A 161 -22.54 1.20 3.42
CA LEU A 161 -22.36 1.78 4.75
C LEU A 161 -23.55 2.66 5.15
N ARG A 162 -24.10 3.44 4.21
CA ARG A 162 -25.29 4.26 4.44
C ARG A 162 -26.49 3.39 4.80
N LYS A 163 -26.79 2.36 4.01
CA LYS A 163 -27.90 1.43 4.26
C LYS A 163 -27.73 0.68 5.58
N SER A 164 -26.53 0.16 5.86
CA SER A 164 -26.24 -0.51 7.13
C SER A 164 -26.49 0.40 8.33
N LYS A 165 -26.09 1.68 8.24
CA LYS A 165 -26.35 2.67 9.28
C LYS A 165 -27.84 2.93 9.46
N GLU A 166 -28.57 3.14 8.38
CA GLU A 166 -30.02 3.38 8.43
C GLU A 166 -30.79 2.20 9.00
N GLU A 167 -30.42 0.98 8.61
CA GLU A 167 -31.01 -0.25 9.16
C GLU A 167 -30.71 -0.40 10.66
N TYR A 168 -29.49 -0.09 11.09
CA TYR A 168 -29.12 -0.09 12.51
C TYR A 168 -29.95 0.94 13.30
N ASP A 169 -30.04 2.18 12.81
CA ASP A 169 -30.78 3.25 13.47
C ASP A 169 -32.28 2.93 13.58
N GLN A 170 -32.86 2.34 12.52
CA GLN A 170 -34.25 1.89 12.52
C GLN A 170 -34.49 0.75 13.51
N GLU A 171 -33.58 -0.23 13.58
CA GLU A 171 -33.69 -1.34 14.53
C GLU A 171 -33.54 -0.85 15.98
N GLU A 172 -32.64 0.10 16.23
CA GLU A 172 -32.48 0.79 17.52
C GLU A 172 -33.77 1.53 17.91
N GLU A 173 -34.40 2.26 16.99
CA GLU A 173 -35.70 2.88 17.23
C GLU A 173 -36.80 1.85 17.50
N ARG A 174 -36.80 0.73 16.77
CA ARG A 174 -37.76 -0.34 16.96
C ARG A 174 -37.61 -0.98 18.34
N LYS A 175 -36.37 -1.15 18.83
CA LYS A 175 -36.08 -1.60 20.19
C LYS A 175 -36.54 -0.58 21.23
N ARG A 176 -36.31 0.72 21.01
CA ARG A 176 -36.82 1.79 21.89
C ARG A 176 -38.34 1.81 21.96
N LYS A 177 -39.05 1.69 20.83
CA LYS A 177 -40.52 1.69 20.76
C LYS A 177 -41.16 0.42 21.32
N LYS A 178 -40.44 -0.71 21.35
CA LYS A 178 -40.91 -2.00 21.91
C LYS A 178 -40.69 -2.15 23.41
N GLN A 179 -39.99 -1.22 24.07
CA GLN A 179 -40.05 -1.14 25.52
C GLN A 179 -41.45 -0.68 25.90
N VAL A 180 -42.27 -1.61 26.38
CA VAL A 180 -43.57 -1.30 26.99
C VAL A 180 -43.30 -0.30 28.13
N PRO A 181 -43.95 0.88 28.15
CA PRO A 181 -43.69 1.87 29.19
C PRO A 181 -43.99 1.26 30.56
N THR A 182 -42.98 1.20 31.44
CA THR A 182 -43.08 0.65 32.80
C THR A 182 -44.23 1.29 33.60
N GLU A 183 -44.56 2.55 33.29
CA GLU A 183 -45.66 3.33 33.87
C GLU A 183 -47.04 2.67 33.67
N HIS A 184 -47.30 2.13 32.48
CA HIS A 184 -48.59 1.54 32.13
C HIS A 184 -48.81 0.18 32.82
N ILE A 185 -47.73 -0.53 33.12
CA ILE A 185 -47.75 -1.76 33.91
C ILE A 185 -48.04 -1.41 35.37
N THR A 186 -47.34 -0.42 35.93
CA THR A 186 -47.56 0.03 37.31
C THR A 186 -48.97 0.56 37.57
N GLU A 187 -49.56 1.32 36.63
CA GLU A 187 -50.96 1.79 36.77
C GLU A 187 -51.97 0.64 36.79
N VAL A 188 -51.79 -0.37 35.92
CA VAL A 188 -52.68 -1.54 35.87
C VAL A 188 -52.56 -2.36 37.17
N PHE A 189 -51.35 -2.53 37.71
CA PHE A 189 -51.15 -3.20 38.99
C PHE A 189 -51.76 -2.39 40.16
N TYR A 190 -51.58 -1.07 40.19
CA TYR A 190 -52.20 -0.20 41.21
C TYR A 190 -53.72 -0.23 41.16
N CYS A 191 -54.32 -0.19 39.95
CA CYS A 191 -55.77 -0.31 39.78
C CYS A 191 -56.28 -1.67 40.25
N CYS A 192 -55.61 -2.77 39.92
CA CYS A 192 -55.98 -4.10 40.41
C CYS A 192 -55.92 -4.19 41.94
N TYR A 193 -54.88 -3.62 42.56
CA TYR A 193 -54.72 -3.60 44.02
C TYR A 193 -55.82 -2.79 44.72
N LEU A 194 -56.18 -1.60 44.17
CA LEU A 194 -57.29 -0.80 44.71
C LEU A 194 -58.63 -1.54 44.59
N LEU A 195 -58.91 -2.19 43.46
CA LEU A 195 -60.16 -2.92 43.24
C LEU A 195 -60.28 -4.11 44.19
N LEU A 196 -59.20 -4.86 44.41
CA LEU A 196 -59.15 -5.96 45.39
C LEU A 196 -59.38 -5.44 46.81
N SER A 197 -58.78 -4.30 47.16
CA SER A 197 -58.95 -3.68 48.48
C SER A 197 -60.40 -3.25 48.71
N LEU A 198 -61.02 -2.61 47.71
CA LEU A 198 -62.42 -2.19 47.78
C LEU A 198 -63.38 -3.39 47.86
N HIS A 199 -63.09 -4.47 47.14
CA HIS A 199 -63.86 -5.71 47.20
C HIS A 199 -63.79 -6.36 48.60
N LEU A 200 -62.61 -6.39 49.21
CA LEU A 200 -62.43 -6.90 50.57
C LEU A 200 -63.18 -6.05 51.59
N ASP A 201 -63.10 -4.73 51.50
CA ASP A 201 -63.83 -3.78 52.34
C ASP A 201 -65.35 -3.97 52.24
N LEU A 202 -65.87 -4.11 51.02
CA LEU A 202 -67.29 -4.35 50.80
C LEU A 202 -67.72 -5.71 51.35
N THR A 203 -66.89 -6.74 51.16
CA THR A 203 -67.15 -8.09 51.70
C THR A 203 -67.21 -8.07 53.23
N ILE A 204 -66.27 -7.37 53.88
CA ILE A 204 -66.27 -7.22 55.35
C ILE A 204 -67.50 -6.44 55.81
N LYS A 205 -67.88 -5.36 55.12
CA LYS A 205 -69.10 -4.58 55.45
C LYS A 205 -70.37 -5.42 55.28
N ILE A 206 -70.46 -6.24 54.23
CA ILE A 206 -71.59 -7.15 54.03
C ILE A 206 -71.63 -8.19 55.16
N TYR A 207 -70.48 -8.80 55.50
CA TYR A 207 -70.41 -9.82 56.54
C TYR A 207 -70.80 -9.26 57.93
N THR A 208 -70.27 -8.10 58.29
CA THR A 208 -70.60 -7.42 59.56
C THR A 208 -72.05 -6.94 59.59
N TYR A 209 -72.62 -6.47 58.47
CA TYR A 209 -74.04 -6.12 58.37
C TYR A 209 -74.94 -7.35 58.58
N VAL A 210 -74.60 -8.48 57.96
CA VAL A 210 -75.34 -9.75 58.13
C VAL A 210 -75.23 -10.26 59.56
N GLU A 211 -74.07 -10.17 60.21
CA GLU A 211 -73.90 -10.51 61.63
C GLU A 211 -74.72 -9.60 62.56
N LEU A 212 -74.67 -8.28 62.36
CA LEU A 212 -75.46 -7.31 63.14
C LEU A 212 -76.97 -7.52 62.96
N HIS A 213 -77.42 -7.84 61.75
CA HIS A 213 -78.82 -8.11 61.47
C HIS A 213 -79.26 -9.45 62.09
N ASN A 214 -78.43 -10.50 62.05
CA ASN A 214 -78.68 -11.75 62.78
C ASN A 214 -78.68 -11.54 64.30
N PHE A 215 -77.82 -10.66 64.83
CA PHE A 215 -77.80 -10.33 66.25
C PHE A 215 -79.07 -9.57 66.67
N LYS A 216 -79.54 -8.61 65.87
CA LYS A 216 -80.82 -7.90 66.12
C LYS A 216 -82.03 -8.83 66.03
N TYR A 217 -82.02 -9.80 65.12
CA TYR A 217 -83.09 -10.80 65.03
C TYR A 217 -83.09 -11.76 66.22
N ASN A 218 -81.93 -12.13 66.77
CA ASN A 218 -81.86 -12.98 67.97
C ASN A 218 -82.16 -12.22 69.27
N VAL A 219 -81.87 -10.93 69.38
CA VAL A 219 -82.18 -10.13 70.58
C VAL A 219 -83.68 -9.77 70.68
N ASN A 220 -84.42 -9.76 69.57
CA ASN A 220 -85.88 -9.51 69.57
C ASN A 220 -86.74 -10.76 69.82
N ILE A 221 -86.12 -11.92 70.13
CA ILE A 221 -86.85 -13.15 70.51
C ILE A 221 -86.90 -13.31 72.05
N ASP A 222 -86.13 -12.54 72.82
CA ASP A 222 -86.10 -12.58 74.29
C ASP A 222 -86.49 -11.24 74.95
N GLN A 223 -87.52 -10.55 74.43
CA GLN A 223 -88.28 -9.53 75.18
C GLN A 223 -89.73 -9.40 74.74
#